data_AF-A0A964HAU7-F1
#
_entry.id   AF-A0A964HAU7-F1
#
_cell.length_a   1.000
_cell.length_b   1.000
_cell.length_c   1.000
_cell.angle_alpha   90.00
_cell.angle_beta   90.00
_cell.angle_gamma   90.00
#
_symmetry.space_group_name_H-M   'P 1'
#
loop_
_entity.id
_entity.type
_entity.pdbx_description
1 polymer ?
#
loop_
_entity_poly.entity_id
_entity_poly.type
_entity_poly.pdbx_seq_one_letter_code
_entity_poly.pdbx_strand_id
1 'polypeptide(L)'
;SYKQAIAGARTVVWNGPMGIFETPAYAKGTFEVARAVAASGATSIVGGGDSASAVQQSGVAEKISHISTGGGASLEFLEGRALPGVAALTDK
;
A
#
# COMPACT_ATOMS: atom_id res chain seq x y z
N SER A 1 -4.37 17.78 -5.71
CA SER A 1 -3.59 17.23 -4.57
C SER A 1 -3.68 15.71 -4.57
N TYR A 2 -2.84 14.99 -3.80
CA TYR A 2 -2.90 13.53 -3.75
C TYR A 2 -4.26 13.01 -3.28
N LYS A 3 -4.88 13.69 -2.30
CA LYS A 3 -6.24 13.34 -1.84
C LYS A 3 -7.27 13.34 -2.97
N GLN A 4 -7.23 14.34 -3.85
CA GLN A 4 -8.17 14.43 -4.98
C GLN A 4 -7.92 13.34 -6.01
N ALA A 5 -6.66 13.04 -6.32
CA ALA A 5 -6.31 11.95 -7.23
C ALA A 5 -6.76 10.59 -6.68
N ILE A 6 -6.53 10.34 -5.39
CA ILE A 6 -6.95 9.13 -4.68
C ILE A 6 -8.48 8.99 -4.67
N ALA A 7 -9.21 10.07 -4.39
CA ALA A 7 -10.67 10.06 -4.33
C ALA A 7 -11.35 9.75 -5.69
N GLY A 8 -10.69 10.06 -6.81
CA GLY A 8 -11.18 9.73 -8.15
C GLY A 8 -10.74 8.36 -8.69
N ALA A 9 -9.87 7.65 -7.97
CA ALA A 9 -9.32 6.38 -8.42
C ALA A 9 -10.29 5.21 -8.15
N ARG A 10 -10.31 4.22 -9.04
CA ARG A 10 -11.02 2.95 -8.81
C ARG A 10 -10.12 1.90 -8.13
N THR A 11 -8.82 2.02 -8.34
CA THR A 11 -7.80 1.14 -7.75
C THR A 11 -6.61 1.98 -7.35
N VAL A 12 -6.07 1.72 -6.16
CA VAL A 12 -4.87 2.38 -5.63
C VAL A 12 -3.87 1.32 -5.22
N VAL A 13 -2.67 1.37 -5.80
CA VAL A 13 -1.50 0.63 -5.32
C VAL A 13 -0.60 1.62 -4.57
N TRP A 14 -0.33 1.35 -3.30
CA TRP A 14 0.52 2.21 -2.47
C TRP A 14 1.76 1.44 -1.97
N ASN A 15 2.94 1.92 -2.37
CA ASN A 15 4.23 1.32 -2.02
C ASN A 15 5.29 2.40 -1.74
N GLY A 16 5.21 3.01 -0.56
CA GLY A 16 6.23 3.89 0.02
C GLY A 16 5.61 5.04 0.82
N PRO A 17 6.11 5.37 2.03
CA PRO A 17 5.60 6.50 2.79
C PRO A 17 5.94 7.84 2.12
N MET A 18 5.28 8.91 2.57
CA MET A 18 5.48 10.27 2.04
C MET A 18 6.63 11.02 2.71
N GLY A 19 7.28 10.41 3.71
CA GLY A 19 8.35 10.98 4.54
C GLY A 19 8.77 9.99 5.64
N ILE A 20 9.70 10.40 6.50
CA ILE A 20 10.19 9.61 7.65
C ILE A 20 9.11 9.59 8.74
N PHE A 21 8.10 8.75 8.58
CA PHE A 21 6.88 8.79 9.38
C PHE A 21 7.07 8.33 10.83
N GLU A 22 8.20 7.73 11.14
CA GLU A 22 8.67 7.41 12.48
C GLU A 22 9.02 8.69 13.27
N THR A 23 9.32 9.80 12.57
CA THR A 23 9.54 11.11 13.17
C THR A 23 8.25 11.95 13.09
N PRO A 24 7.63 12.36 14.21
CA PRO A 24 6.34 13.06 14.21
C PRO A 24 6.27 14.30 13.31
N ALA A 25 7.39 15.05 13.21
CA ALA A 25 7.49 16.24 12.35
C ALA A 25 7.30 15.93 10.85
N TYR A 26 7.56 14.69 10.41
CA TYR A 26 7.52 14.26 9.01
C TYR A 26 6.42 13.22 8.73
N ALA A 27 5.64 12.82 9.75
CA ALA A 27 4.63 11.76 9.64
C ALA A 27 3.30 12.18 9.01
N LYS A 28 2.96 13.46 9.12
CA LYS A 28 1.63 13.97 8.73
C LYS A 28 1.26 13.61 7.29
N GLY A 29 2.18 13.77 6.34
CA GLY A 29 1.91 13.46 4.93
C GLY A 29 1.54 11.99 4.71
N THR A 30 2.29 11.08 5.33
CA THR A 30 2.07 9.63 5.23
C THR A 30 0.72 9.22 5.80
N PHE A 31 0.38 9.70 7.00
CA PHE A 31 -0.90 9.38 7.62
C PHE A 31 -2.09 10.00 6.90
N GLU A 32 -1.94 11.18 6.30
CA GLU A 32 -3.00 11.78 5.49
C GLU A 32 -3.24 11.01 4.18
N VAL A 33 -2.19 10.44 3.58
CA VAL A 33 -2.34 9.54 2.43
C VAL A 33 -3.03 8.23 2.86
N ALA A 34 -2.62 7.62 3.97
CA ALA A 34 -3.27 6.42 4.49
C ALA A 34 -4.78 6.62 4.72
N ARG A 35 -5.15 7.73 5.36
CA ARG A 35 -6.55 8.12 5.58
C ARG A 35 -7.29 8.38 4.28
N ALA A 36 -6.65 9.00 3.29
CA ALA A 36 -7.26 9.25 1.99
C ALA A 36 -7.52 7.94 1.21
N VAL A 37 -6.57 7.01 1.21
CA VAL A 37 -6.73 5.69 0.59
C VAL A 37 -7.88 4.94 1.25
N ALA A 38 -7.89 4.88 2.59
CA ALA A 38 -8.95 4.22 3.35
C ALA A 38 -10.35 4.84 3.15
N ALA A 39 -10.44 6.13 2.81
CA ALA A 39 -11.70 6.83 2.56
C ALA A 39 -12.15 6.82 1.10
N SER A 40 -11.30 6.36 0.16
CA SER A 40 -11.54 6.49 -1.28
C SER A 40 -12.63 5.59 -1.84
N GLY A 41 -12.95 4.48 -1.16
CA GLY A 41 -13.81 3.43 -1.72
C GLY A 41 -13.18 2.65 -2.88
N ALA A 42 -11.94 2.95 -3.26
CA ALA A 42 -11.18 2.22 -4.26
C ALA A 42 -10.74 0.85 -3.72
N THR A 43 -10.52 -0.10 -4.64
CA THR A 43 -9.73 -1.29 -4.30
C THR A 43 -8.31 -0.84 -3.96
N SER A 44 -7.89 -1.06 -2.72
CA SER A 44 -6.59 -0.59 -2.23
C SER A 44 -5.65 -1.77 -1.97
N ILE A 45 -4.46 -1.69 -2.57
CA ILE A 45 -3.37 -2.65 -2.42
C ILE A 45 -2.20 -1.90 -1.79
N VAL A 46 -1.84 -2.26 -0.57
CA VAL A 46 -0.68 -1.68 0.12
C VAL A 46 0.45 -2.70 0.11
N GLY A 47 1.56 -2.31 -0.50
CA GLY A 47 2.78 -3.11 -0.63
C GLY A 47 3.96 -2.45 0.09
N GLY A 48 4.95 -3.27 0.46
CA GLY A 48 6.14 -2.81 1.17
C GLY A 48 5.93 -2.69 2.68
N GLY A 49 6.94 -3.13 3.46
CA GLY A 49 6.87 -3.18 4.92
C GLY A 49 6.57 -1.82 5.57
N ASP A 50 7.19 -0.76 5.05
CA ASP A 50 7.02 0.59 5.60
C ASP A 50 5.61 1.14 5.38
N SER A 51 5.00 0.87 4.21
CA SER A 51 3.62 1.32 3.94
C SER A 51 2.60 0.52 4.74
N ALA A 52 2.83 -0.78 4.89
CA ALA A 52 2.04 -1.61 5.78
C ALA A 52 2.11 -1.10 7.23
N SER A 53 3.32 -0.80 7.73
CA SER A 53 3.53 -0.22 9.06
C SER A 53 2.83 1.15 9.21
N ALA A 54 2.96 2.03 8.21
CA ALA A 54 2.31 3.34 8.23
C ALA A 54 0.77 3.24 8.26
N VAL A 55 0.18 2.31 7.51
CA VAL A 55 -1.26 2.02 7.54
C VAL A 55 -1.69 1.57 8.94
N GLN A 56 -0.95 0.65 9.55
CA GLN A 56 -1.23 0.15 10.90
C GLN A 56 -1.18 1.29 11.92
N GLN A 57 -0.10 2.07 11.93
CA GLN A 57 0.09 3.20 12.85
C GLN A 57 -0.96 4.31 12.64
N SER A 58 -1.47 4.48 11.42
CA SER A 58 -2.53 5.45 11.13
C SER A 58 -3.93 5.01 11.61
N GLY A 59 -4.10 3.75 12.02
CA GLY A 59 -5.35 3.21 12.53
C GLY A 59 -6.41 2.91 11.47
N VAL A 60 -6.00 2.72 10.20
CA VAL A 60 -6.94 2.51 9.08
C VAL A 60 -6.79 1.15 8.40
N ALA A 61 -6.00 0.23 8.98
CA ALA A 61 -5.68 -1.07 8.38
C ALA A 61 -6.91 -1.88 7.97
N GLU A 62 -7.95 -1.92 8.80
CA GLU A 62 -9.20 -2.65 8.51
C GLU A 62 -9.98 -2.10 7.31
N LYS A 63 -9.67 -0.88 6.87
CA LYS A 63 -10.33 -0.23 5.72
C LYS A 63 -9.55 -0.40 4.42
N ILE A 64 -8.39 -1.06 4.45
CA ILE A 64 -7.59 -1.36 3.28
C ILE A 64 -8.03 -2.71 2.69
N SER A 65 -8.22 -2.79 1.38
CA SER A 65 -8.72 -4.01 0.73
C SER A 65 -7.72 -5.16 0.79
N HIS A 66 -6.43 -4.87 0.61
CA HIS A 66 -5.36 -5.83 0.72
C HIS A 66 -4.07 -5.18 1.24
N ILE A 67 -3.52 -5.72 2.32
CA ILE A 67 -2.18 -5.38 2.82
C ILE A 67 -1.29 -6.58 2.54
N SER A 68 -0.34 -6.39 1.62
CA SER A 68 0.60 -7.46 1.27
C SER A 68 1.64 -7.65 2.36
N THR A 69 1.91 -8.91 2.70
CA THR A 69 3.03 -9.34 3.54
C THR A 69 4.24 -9.81 2.73
N GLY A 70 4.16 -9.78 1.40
CA GLY A 70 5.20 -10.29 0.51
C GLY A 70 6.43 -9.40 0.37
N GLY A 71 6.41 -8.17 0.92
CA GLY A 71 7.53 -7.24 0.87
C GLY A 71 8.06 -7.07 -0.57
N GLY A 72 9.32 -7.44 -0.78
CA GLY A 72 9.97 -7.39 -2.10
C GLY A 72 9.30 -8.27 -3.16
N ALA A 73 8.75 -9.43 -2.80
CA ALA A 73 8.06 -10.31 -3.75
C ALA A 73 6.83 -9.65 -4.37
N SER A 74 6.13 -8.79 -3.62
CA SER A 74 5.00 -8.02 -4.17
C SER A 74 5.43 -6.95 -5.15
N LEU A 75 6.60 -6.36 -4.96
CA LEU A 75 7.18 -5.42 -5.90
C LEU A 75 7.64 -6.13 -7.18
N GLU A 76 8.37 -7.23 -7.05
CA GLU A 76 8.77 -8.05 -8.20
C GLU A 76 7.57 -8.53 -9.02
N PHE A 77 6.47 -8.89 -8.34
CA PHE A 77 5.21 -9.23 -9.00
C PHE A 77 4.61 -8.03 -9.75
N LEU A 78 4.56 -6.85 -9.13
CA LEU A 78 4.07 -5.62 -9.76
C LEU A 78 4.97 -5.14 -10.92
N GLU A 79 6.25 -5.47 -10.88
CA GLU A 79 7.20 -5.26 -12.00
C GLU A 79 6.97 -6.23 -13.16
N GLY A 80 6.06 -7.21 -13.02
CA GLY A 80 5.76 -8.21 -14.05
C GLY A 80 6.76 -9.36 -14.11
N ARG A 81 7.60 -9.54 -13.09
CA ARG A 81 8.55 -10.65 -13.04
C ARG A 81 7.83 -11.95 -12.69
N ALA A 82 8.27 -13.04 -13.32
CA ALA A 82 7.86 -14.37 -12.89
C ALA A 82 8.48 -14.66 -11.52
N LEU A 83 7.65 -14.79 -10.49
CA LEU A 83 8.10 -15.24 -9.18
C LEU A 83 8.34 -16.75 -9.22
N PRO A 84 9.56 -17.26 -8.96
CA PRO A 84 9.87 -18.69 -9.10
C PRO A 84 8.95 -19.59 -8.26
N GLY A 85 8.62 -19.16 -7.04
CA GLY A 85 7.72 -19.90 -6.16
C GLY A 85 6.27 -19.97 -6.66
N VAL A 86 5.81 -18.98 -7.43
CA VAL A 86 4.48 -18.99 -8.06
C VAL A 86 4.51 -19.82 -9.34
N ALA A 87 5.58 -19.68 -10.15
CA ALA A 87 5.75 -20.41 -11.40
C ALA A 87 5.92 -21.93 -11.20
N ALA A 88 6.41 -22.36 -10.04
CA ALA A 88 6.54 -23.77 -9.68
C ALA A 88 5.20 -24.43 -9.29
N LEU A 89 4.14 -23.65 -9.05
CA LEU A 89 2.81 -24.19 -8.75
C LEU A 89 2.21 -24.76 -10.04
N THR A 90 1.61 -25.95 -9.96
CA THR A 90 0.87 -26.53 -11.08
C THR A 90 -0.36 -25.67 -11.39
N ASP A 91 -0.70 -25.57 -12.68
CA ASP A 91 -1.97 -24.97 -13.08
C ASP A 91 -3.15 -25.67 -12.40
N LYS A 92 -4.21 -24.90 -12.19
CA LYS A 92 -5.37 -25.26 -11.36
C LYS A 92 -6.18 -26.43 -11.91
#